data_AF-A0A2H1VVW4-F1
#
_entry.id   AF-A0A2H1VVW4-F1
#
_cell.length_a   1.000
_cell.length_b   1.000
_cell.length_c   1.000
_cell.angle_alpha   90.00
_cell.angle_beta   90.00
_cell.angle_gamma   90.00
#
_symmetry.space_group_name_H-M   'P 1'
#
loop_
_entity.id
_entity.type
_entity.pdbx_description
1 polymer ?
#
loop_
_entity_poly.entity_id
_entity_poly.type
_entity_poly.pdbx_seq_one_letter_code
_entity_poly.pdbx_strand_id
1 'polypeptide(L)'
;LDLILIYHCCERSAEVSKQVLDLHYTLRTLFTNFFKDRAVDNKTEDNLHKVLLQPLPTRSVNGDAVFYCRLLDYEPRNFEFAKSL
;
A
#
# COMPACT_ATOMS: atom_id res chain seq x y z
N LEU A 1 13.77 7.91 -5.08
CA LEU A 1 12.97 6.98 -5.90
C LEU A 1 11.58 7.56 -6.18
N ASP A 2 10.91 8.09 -5.16
CA ASP A 2 9.53 8.59 -5.23
C ASP A 2 9.27 9.64 -6.31
N LEU A 3 10.18 10.61 -6.48
CA LEU A 3 10.04 11.64 -7.52
C LEU A 3 9.93 11.05 -8.94
N ILE A 4 10.76 10.06 -9.27
CA ILE A 4 10.77 9.46 -10.61
C ILE A 4 9.52 8.59 -10.82
N LEU A 5 9.11 7.85 -9.79
CA LEU A 5 7.90 7.02 -9.84
C LEU A 5 6.63 7.86 -9.99
N ILE A 6 6.53 8.94 -9.21
CA ILE A 6 5.40 9.88 -9.28
C ILE A 6 5.37 10.58 -10.64
N TYR A 7 6.52 11.05 -11.13
CA TYR A 7 6.59 11.65 -12.46
C TYR A 7 6.18 10.68 -13.56
N HIS A 8 6.60 9.43 -13.47
CA HIS A 8 6.22 8.39 -14.42
C HIS A 8 4.72 8.06 -14.35
N CYS A 9 4.13 7.93 -13.15
CA CYS A 9 2.72 7.60 -13.01
C CYS A 9 1.78 8.75 -13.43
N CYS A 10 2.28 9.98 -13.45
CA CYS A 10 1.55 11.16 -13.91
C CYS A 10 1.85 11.51 -15.38
N GLU A 11 2.21 10.51 -16.20
CA GLU A 11 2.49 10.68 -17.64
C GLU A 11 3.54 11.77 -17.95
N ARG A 12 4.50 11.98 -17.05
CA ARG A 12 5.54 13.02 -17.16
C ARG A 12 4.98 14.46 -17.10
N SER A 13 3.78 14.66 -16.57
CA SER A 13 3.25 15.99 -16.26
C SER A 13 3.79 16.53 -14.94
N ALA A 14 4.58 17.60 -14.99
CA ALA A 14 5.17 18.20 -13.80
C ALA A 14 4.13 18.79 -12.84
N GLU A 15 3.06 19.38 -13.38
CA GLU A 15 1.98 19.98 -12.58
C GLU A 15 1.23 18.92 -11.75
N VAL A 16 0.82 17.83 -12.40
CA VAL A 16 0.09 16.73 -11.73
C VAL A 16 1.01 16.01 -10.74
N SER A 17 2.27 15.79 -11.12
CA SER A 17 3.27 15.16 -10.25
C SER A 17 3.46 15.92 -8.95
N LYS A 18 3.45 17.26 -8.99
CA LYS A 18 3.54 18.09 -7.80
C LYS A 18 2.36 17.86 -6.87
N GLN A 19 1.13 17.85 -7.40
CA GLN A 19 -0.09 17.64 -6.61
C GLN A 19 -0.09 16.25 -5.94
N VAL A 20 0.34 15.21 -6.66
CA VAL A 20 0.46 13.84 -6.13
C VAL A 20 1.55 13.75 -5.07
N LEU A 21 2.68 14.44 -5.26
CA LEU A 21 3.77 14.49 -4.27
C LEU A 21 3.31 15.18 -2.98
N ASP A 22 2.65 16.33 -3.09
CA ASP A 22 2.13 17.06 -1.93
C ASP A 22 1.12 16.18 -1.17
N LEU A 23 0.18 15.57 -1.87
CA LEU A 23 -0.79 14.64 -1.28
C LEU A 23 -0.10 13.44 -0.62
N HIS A 24 0.91 12.84 -1.26
CA HIS A 24 1.64 11.70 -0.73
C HIS A 24 2.21 12.00 0.66
N TYR A 25 2.85 13.15 0.84
CA TYR A 25 3.41 13.54 2.14
C TYR A 25 2.33 13.99 3.13
N THR A 26 1.27 14.66 2.68
CA THR A 26 0.14 15.02 3.54
C THR A 26 -0.54 13.78 4.13
N LEU A 27 -0.80 12.74 3.35
CA LEU A 27 -1.44 11.52 3.87
C LEU A 27 -0.53 10.78 4.86
N ARG A 28 0.79 10.79 4.64
CA ARG A 28 1.75 10.18 5.56
C ARG A 28 1.80 10.88 6.92
N THR A 29 1.64 12.20 6.95
CA THR A 29 1.61 12.96 8.21
C THR A 29 0.25 12.92 8.89
N LEU A 30 -0.84 12.77 8.13
CA LEU A 30 -2.19 12.61 8.69
C LEU A 30 -2.42 11.21 9.28
N PHE A 31 -1.96 10.16 8.60
CA PHE A 31 -2.20 8.77 9.00
C PHE A 31 -1.00 8.18 9.76
N THR A 32 -0.61 8.84 10.84
CA THR A 32 0.55 8.42 11.65
C THR A 32 0.42 7.00 12.20
N ASN A 33 -0.80 6.53 12.51
CA ASN A 33 -1.04 5.16 12.95
C ASN A 33 -0.58 4.10 11.94
N PHE A 34 -0.57 4.44 10.65
CA PHE A 34 -0.12 3.54 9.58
C PHE A 34 1.34 3.79 9.19
N PHE A 35 1.78 5.04 9.13
CA PHE A 35 3.06 5.38 8.50
C PHE A 35 4.20 5.68 9.48
N LYS A 36 3.89 5.97 10.75
CA LYS A 36 4.90 6.28 11.76
C LYS A 36 5.58 4.98 12.21
N ASP A 37 6.91 4.99 12.23
CA ASP A 37 7.75 3.91 12.76
C ASP A 37 7.47 2.51 12.17
N ARG A 38 7.04 2.45 10.89
CA ARG A 38 6.78 1.18 10.20
C ARG A 38 8.02 0.30 10.18
N ALA A 39 7.88 -0.90 10.74
CA ALA A 39 8.85 -1.97 10.68
C ALA A 39 8.09 -3.29 10.48
N VAL A 40 8.74 -4.28 9.89
CA VAL A 40 8.21 -5.64 9.88
C VAL A 40 8.43 -6.20 11.28
N ASP A 41 7.39 -6.13 12.11
CA ASP A 41 7.37 -6.69 13.46
C ASP A 41 6.48 -7.94 13.51
N ASN A 42 6.47 -8.61 14.67
CA ASN A 42 5.64 -9.81 14.86
C ASN A 42 4.15 -9.54 14.59
N LYS A 43 3.65 -8.31 14.80
CA LYS A 43 2.25 -7.97 14.54
C LYS A 43 1.97 -7.87 13.05
N THR A 44 2.90 -7.29 12.28
CA THR A 44 2.85 -7.30 10.81
C THR A 44 2.84 -8.74 10.29
N GLU A 45 3.73 -9.60 10.79
CA GLU A 45 3.76 -11.02 10.42
C GLU A 45 2.47 -11.76 10.79
N ASP A 46 1.94 -11.57 12.00
CA ASP A 46 0.66 -12.13 12.43
C ASP A 46 -0.50 -11.69 11.52
N ASN A 47 -0.46 -10.46 11.03
CA ASN A 47 -1.49 -9.94 10.11
C ASN A 47 -1.37 -10.54 8.71
N LEU A 48 -0.16 -10.89 8.24
CA LEU A 48 0.04 -11.64 7.00
C LEU A 48 -0.56 -13.06 7.06
N HIS A 49 -0.76 -13.62 8.27
CA HIS A 49 -1.48 -14.88 8.46
C HIS A 49 -3.02 -14.72 8.43
N LYS A 50 -3.54 -13.50 8.60
CA LYS A 50 -4.98 -13.21 8.58
C LYS A 50 -5.48 -12.74 7.22
N VAL A 51 -4.61 -12.14 6.41
CA VAL A 51 -4.93 -11.66 5.06
C VAL A 51 -3.90 -12.17 4.07
N LEU A 52 -4.37 -12.87 3.05
CA LEU A 52 -3.57 -13.21 1.89
C LEU A 52 -3.59 -12.03 0.92
N LEU A 53 -2.42 -11.44 0.68
CA LEU A 53 -2.19 -10.47 -0.38
C LEU A 53 -0.99 -10.96 -1.20
N GLN A 54 -1.27 -11.49 -2.40
CA GLN A 54 -0.23 -12.08 -3.24
C GLN A 54 -0.25 -11.46 -4.64
N PRO A 55 0.86 -10.85 -5.11
CA PRO A 55 0.97 -10.49 -6.52
C PRO A 55 0.97 -11.76 -7.37
N LEU A 56 0.10 -11.80 -8.37
CA LEU A 56 0.09 -12.88 -9.34
C LEU A 56 1.29 -12.76 -10.28
N PRO A 57 1.90 -13.87 -10.71
CA PRO A 57 3.03 -13.84 -11.63
C PRO A 57 2.65 -13.27 -13.01
N THR A 58 1.39 -13.43 -13.40
CA THR A 58 0.86 -12.97 -14.69
C THR A 58 0.28 -11.55 -14.56
N ARG A 59 0.58 -10.70 -15.55
CA ARG A 59 0.01 -9.35 -15.66
C ARG A 59 -1.42 -9.38 -16.22
N SER A 60 -2.16 -8.29 -16.05
CA SER A 60 -3.44 -8.08 -16.74
C SER A 60 -3.24 -8.01 -18.26
N VAL A 61 -4.34 -8.04 -19.02
CA VAL A 61 -4.31 -7.82 -20.48
C VAL A 61 -3.66 -6.48 -20.85
N ASN A 62 -3.77 -5.47 -19.96
CA ASN A 62 -3.18 -4.15 -20.15
C ASN A 62 -1.77 -4.02 -19.56
N GLY A 63 -1.20 -5.10 -19.01
CA GLY A 63 0.13 -5.11 -18.41
C GLY A 63 0.18 -4.75 -16.92
N ASP A 64 -0.97 -4.57 -16.26
CA ASP A 64 -1.03 -4.18 -14.85
C ASP A 64 -0.57 -5.29 -13.91
N ALA A 65 -0.04 -4.91 -12.74
CA ALA A 65 0.13 -5.83 -11.63
C ALA A 65 -1.25 -6.29 -11.13
N VAL A 66 -1.44 -7.60 -11.00
CA VAL A 66 -2.66 -8.17 -10.43
C VAL A 66 -2.34 -8.70 -9.03
N PHE A 67 -3.12 -8.30 -8.04
CA PHE A 67 -3.03 -8.82 -6.68
C PHE A 67 -4.25 -9.70 -6.39
N TYR A 68 -4.01 -10.91 -5.91
CA TYR A 68 -5.04 -11.74 -5.30
C TYR A 68 -5.14 -11.41 -3.81
N CYS A 69 -6.33 -11.01 -3.37
CA CYS A 69 -6.61 -10.61 -2.00
C CYS A 69 -7.69 -11.52 -1.41
N ARG A 70 -7.46 -12.07 -0.22
CA ARG A 70 -8.46 -12.86 0.50
C ARG A 70 -8.26 -12.77 2.01
N LEU A 71 -9.36 -12.69 2.76
CA LEU A 71 -9.33 -12.92 4.21
C LEU A 71 -9.17 -14.41 4.51
N LEU A 72 -8.17 -14.74 5.31
CA LEU A 72 -7.93 -16.09 5.85
C LEU A 72 -8.63 -16.27 7.19
N ASP A 73 -8.75 -15.18 7.96
CA ASP A 73 -9.56 -15.08 9.17
C ASP A 73 -10.73 -14.11 8.94
N TYR A 74 -11.94 -14.55 9.27
CA TYR A 74 -13.18 -13.77 9.10
C TYR A 74 -13.68 -13.17 10.41
N GLU A 75 -13.05 -13.46 11.56
CA GLU A 75 -13.44 -12.87 12.84
C GLU A 75 -13.03 -11.39 12.89
N PRO A 76 -13.99 -10.44 12.90
CA PRO A 76 -13.67 -9.02 12.78
C PRO A 76 -12.81 -8.50 13.94
N ARG A 77 -12.91 -9.13 15.13
CA ARG A 77 -12.12 -8.76 16.31
C ARG A 77 -10.63 -9.02 16.14
N ASN A 78 -10.27 -9.95 15.26
CA ASN A 78 -8.88 -10.32 15.03
C ASN A 78 -8.20 -9.38 14.01
N PHE A 79 -8.96 -8.50 13.37
CA PHE A 79 -8.46 -7.61 12.33
C PHE A 79 -8.33 -6.17 12.83
N GLU A 80 -7.09 -5.68 12.94
CA GLU A 80 -6.81 -4.28 13.24
C GLU A 80 -6.16 -3.61 12.02
N PHE A 81 -7.00 -3.05 11.14
CA PHE A 81 -6.55 -2.48 9.87
C PHE A 81 -5.42 -1.44 10.04
N ALA A 82 -5.53 -0.58 11.06
CA ALA A 82 -4.53 0.45 11.37
C ALA A 82 -3.15 -0.10 11.73
N LYS A 83 -3.03 -1.36 12.13
CA LYS A 83 -1.78 -2.03 12.49
C LYS A 83 -1.38 -3.14 11.50
N SER A 84 -2.08 -3.21 10.36
CA SER A 84 -1.91 -4.30 9.38
C SER A 84 -0.82 -4.07 8.34
N LEU A 85 -0.13 -2.92 8.37
CA LEU A 85 0.85 -2.47 7.39
C LEU A 85 2.06 -1.78 8.03
#